data_AF-A0AAD6PIT7-F1
#
_entry.id   AF-A0AAD6PIT7-F1
#
_cell.length_a   1.000
_cell.length_b   1.000
_cell.length_c   1.000
_cell.angle_alpha   90.00
_cell.angle_beta   90.00
_cell.angle_gamma   90.00
#
_symmetry.space_group_name_H-M   'P 1'
#
loop_
_entity.id
_entity.type
_entity.pdbx_description
1 polymer ?
#
loop_
_entity_poly.entity_id
_entity_poly.type
_entity_poly.pdbx_seq_one_letter_code
_entity_poly.pdbx_strand_id
1 'polypeptide(L)'
;MAGGGKRKRLSLSKLYSFACGKTSLKGDQSQMGTTGSEEWLTSIFLVVGILAFTPLAPYTAVSAIFPLIVVVGATMVKEGIEDWKRTQQDIEMNNRKTRVHQGDGTFKSTGWKNLRVGDIVKVKKDEYFPADLLLLSSTFDDGICYVETMNLDGETNLKLKQALEATAFMHEDSHYRDFKALIKCEDPNTNLYSFVGTLDFEQNLYPLSPQRLLLRDSKAQKYRVYIWGSYLHWT
;
A
#
# COMPACT_ATOMS: atom_id res chain seq x y z
N MET A 1 55.52 7.49 1.12
CA MET A 1 54.86 7.18 -0.16
C MET A 1 53.44 6.73 0.13
N ALA A 2 52.48 7.49 -0.37
CA ALA A 2 51.04 7.30 -0.17
C ALA A 2 50.50 6.17 -1.06
N GLY A 3 49.55 5.39 -0.55
CA GLY A 3 48.85 4.34 -1.29
C GLY A 3 47.47 4.10 -0.69
N GLY A 4 46.61 5.13 -0.70
CA GLY A 4 45.24 5.05 -0.22
C GLY A 4 44.34 4.26 -1.17
N GLY A 5 43.99 3.04 -0.78
CA GLY A 5 42.97 2.23 -1.45
C GLY A 5 41.56 2.69 -1.08
N LYS A 6 40.96 3.55 -1.93
CA LYS A 6 39.54 3.92 -1.85
C LYS A 6 38.67 2.69 -2.11
N ARG A 7 38.13 2.06 -1.06
CA ARG A 7 37.01 1.10 -1.18
C ARG A 7 35.78 1.89 -1.65
N LYS A 8 35.46 1.73 -2.93
CA LYS A 8 34.27 2.29 -3.58
C LYS A 8 33.03 1.75 -2.86
N ARG A 9 32.30 2.62 -2.17
CA ARG A 9 30.91 2.40 -1.74
C ARG A 9 30.08 2.12 -3.00
N LEU A 10 29.71 0.85 -3.21
CA LEU A 10 28.75 0.48 -4.23
C LEU A 10 27.37 0.93 -3.75
N SER A 11 26.97 2.11 -4.21
CA SER A 11 25.59 2.57 -4.18
C SER A 11 24.78 1.68 -5.11
N LEU A 12 24.02 0.76 -4.52
CA LEU A 12 22.98 -0.01 -5.21
C LEU A 12 21.64 0.36 -4.57
N SER A 13 21.23 1.61 -4.80
CA SER A 13 19.82 1.97 -4.68
C SER A 13 19.08 1.30 -5.83
N LYS A 14 18.64 0.05 -5.64
CA LYS A 14 17.54 -0.51 -6.42
C LYS A 14 16.33 0.38 -6.12
N LEU A 15 16.03 1.28 -7.07
CA LEU A 15 14.81 2.05 -7.10
C LEU A 15 13.63 1.08 -7.13
N TYR A 16 13.04 0.82 -5.98
CA TYR A 16 11.63 0.44 -5.94
C TYR A 16 10.85 1.74 -6.09
N SER A 17 10.52 2.06 -7.33
CA SER A 17 9.38 2.90 -7.61
C SER A 17 8.17 2.14 -7.10
N PHE A 18 7.57 2.60 -6.01
CA PHE A 18 6.19 2.22 -5.71
C PHE A 18 5.32 2.85 -6.80
N ALA A 19 5.25 2.19 -7.95
CA ALA A 19 4.09 2.29 -8.80
C ALA A 19 2.93 1.73 -7.96
N CYS A 20 2.09 2.63 -7.44
CA CYS A 20 0.69 2.27 -7.25
C CYS A 20 0.20 1.85 -8.64
N GLY A 21 0.16 0.56 -8.88
CA GLY A 21 0.06 -0.02 -10.22
C GLY A 21 0.90 -1.28 -10.33
N LYS A 22 0.26 -2.41 -10.03
CA LYS A 22 0.72 -3.80 -10.25
C LYS A 22 1.79 -4.32 -9.29
N THR A 23 1.42 -4.54 -8.04
CA THR A 23 1.86 -5.78 -7.37
C THR A 23 1.11 -6.94 -8.02
N SER A 24 1.83 -7.67 -8.87
CA SER A 24 1.64 -9.09 -9.14
C SER A 24 0.19 -9.58 -9.24
N LEU A 25 -0.37 -9.49 -10.45
CA LEU A 25 -1.39 -10.42 -10.94
C LEU A 25 -0.80 -11.85 -10.97
N LYS A 26 -0.63 -12.47 -9.81
CA LYS A 26 -0.42 -13.92 -9.66
C LYS A 26 -0.99 -14.45 -8.33
N GLY A 27 -2.02 -13.78 -7.82
CA GLY A 27 -2.76 -14.16 -6.62
C GLY A 27 -4.23 -13.72 -6.64
N ASP A 28 -4.54 -12.59 -7.28
CA ASP A 28 -5.91 -12.04 -7.33
C ASP A 28 -6.56 -12.18 -8.71
N GLN A 29 -6.48 -13.37 -9.31
CA GLN A 29 -7.39 -13.76 -10.40
C GLN A 29 -8.64 -14.46 -9.86
N SER A 30 -8.99 -14.20 -8.60
CA SER A 30 -10.02 -14.97 -7.86
C SER A 30 -11.16 -14.13 -7.30
N GLN A 31 -11.17 -12.80 -7.46
CA GLN A 31 -12.29 -11.95 -7.01
C GLN A 31 -12.53 -10.75 -7.94
N MET A 32 -12.63 -11.00 -9.24
CA MET A 32 -13.53 -10.19 -10.06
C MET A 32 -14.90 -10.84 -9.90
N GLY A 33 -15.71 -10.27 -9.00
CA GLY A 33 -17.07 -10.69 -8.74
C GLY A 33 -17.98 -10.44 -9.95
N THR A 34 -17.80 -11.23 -11.00
CA THR A 34 -18.86 -11.65 -11.89
C THR A 34 -18.96 -13.15 -11.68
N THR A 35 -19.96 -13.52 -10.89
CA THR A 35 -20.36 -14.90 -10.57
C THR A 35 -20.20 -15.81 -11.78
N GLY A 36 -19.65 -17.01 -11.57
CA GLY A 36 -19.27 -18.01 -12.59
C GLY A 36 -20.35 -18.50 -13.57
N SER A 37 -21.47 -17.79 -13.69
CA SER A 37 -22.47 -17.88 -14.75
C SER A 37 -22.12 -17.07 -16.01
N GLU A 38 -21.34 -15.98 -15.92
CA GLU A 38 -21.05 -15.07 -17.05
C GLU A 38 -19.95 -15.61 -18.02
N GLU A 39 -18.99 -16.39 -17.54
CA GLU A 39 -17.90 -16.94 -18.37
C GLU A 39 -18.38 -17.99 -19.39
N TRP A 40 -19.37 -18.80 -19.01
CA TRP A 40 -19.96 -19.78 -19.92
C TRP A 40 -20.79 -19.11 -21.01
N LEU A 41 -21.47 -18.01 -20.69
CA LEU A 41 -22.33 -17.30 -21.63
C LEU A 41 -21.52 -16.69 -22.77
N THR A 42 -20.45 -15.96 -22.46
CA THR A 42 -19.57 -15.35 -23.48
C THR A 42 -18.96 -16.40 -24.42
N SER A 43 -18.57 -17.56 -23.85
CA SER A 43 -18.05 -18.71 -24.61
C SER A 43 -19.11 -19.33 -25.52
N ILE A 44 -20.34 -19.55 -25.01
CA ILE A 44 -21.47 -20.07 -25.81
C ILE A 44 -21.83 -19.11 -26.95
N PHE A 45 -21.89 -17.82 -26.65
CA PHE A 45 -22.19 -16.77 -27.61
C PHE A 45 -21.14 -16.67 -28.72
N LEU A 46 -19.84 -16.81 -28.39
CA LEU A 46 -18.75 -16.84 -29.37
C LEU A 46 -18.83 -18.07 -30.27
N VAL A 47 -19.12 -19.26 -29.72
CA VAL A 47 -19.28 -20.50 -30.49
C VAL A 47 -20.49 -20.41 -31.44
N VAL A 48 -21.62 -19.89 -30.97
CA VAL A 48 -22.82 -19.65 -31.80
C VAL A 48 -22.53 -18.64 -32.92
N GLY A 49 -21.76 -17.59 -32.63
CA GLY A 49 -21.31 -16.62 -33.63
C GLY A 49 -20.42 -17.23 -34.72
N ILE A 50 -19.54 -18.18 -34.38
CA ILE A 50 -18.70 -18.91 -35.35
C ILE A 50 -19.53 -19.88 -36.19
N LEU A 51 -20.46 -20.61 -35.56
CA LEU A 51 -21.34 -21.56 -36.24
C LEU A 51 -22.30 -20.87 -37.23
N ALA A 52 -22.63 -19.59 -37.02
CA ALA A 52 -23.46 -18.78 -37.91
C ALA A 52 -22.83 -18.52 -39.30
N PHE A 53 -21.54 -18.80 -39.49
CA PHE A 53 -20.88 -18.74 -40.81
C PHE A 53 -20.99 -20.05 -41.61
N THR A 54 -21.52 -21.11 -41.01
CA THR A 54 -21.72 -22.39 -41.69
C THR A 54 -23.09 -22.44 -42.38
N PRO A 55 -23.23 -23.14 -43.53
CA PRO A 55 -24.52 -23.27 -44.23
C PRO A 55 -25.57 -24.08 -43.46
N LEU A 56 -25.23 -24.57 -42.26
CA LEU A 56 -26.12 -25.31 -41.35
C LEU A 56 -26.95 -24.37 -40.46
N ALA A 57 -26.65 -23.07 -40.43
CA ALA A 57 -27.36 -22.11 -39.60
C ALA A 57 -28.65 -21.63 -40.29
N PRO A 58 -29.82 -21.67 -39.61
CA PRO A 58 -31.09 -21.20 -40.15
C PRO A 58 -31.24 -19.66 -40.12
N TYR A 59 -30.22 -18.94 -39.63
CA TYR A 59 -30.22 -17.49 -39.44
C TYR A 59 -29.07 -16.85 -40.24
N THR A 60 -29.18 -15.56 -40.58
CA THR A 60 -28.07 -14.85 -41.25
C THR A 60 -26.97 -14.51 -40.25
N ALA A 61 -25.70 -14.62 -40.67
CA ALA A 61 -24.53 -14.32 -39.83
C ALA A 61 -24.59 -12.93 -39.17
N VAL A 62 -25.19 -11.95 -39.86
CA VAL A 62 -25.37 -10.58 -39.36
C VAL A 62 -26.24 -10.55 -38.11
N SER A 63 -27.37 -11.27 -38.09
CA SER A 63 -28.29 -11.32 -36.94
C SER A 63 -27.70 -12.00 -35.71
N ALA A 64 -26.73 -12.91 -35.89
CA ALA A 64 -26.06 -13.62 -34.80
C ALA A 64 -24.90 -12.81 -34.20
N ILE A 65 -24.14 -12.10 -35.03
CA ILE A 65 -22.92 -11.39 -34.62
C ILE A 65 -23.24 -10.00 -34.06
N PHE A 66 -24.27 -9.34 -34.58
CA PHE A 66 -24.60 -7.96 -34.19
C PHE A 66 -24.84 -7.80 -32.68
N PRO A 67 -25.65 -8.65 -32.01
CA PRO A 67 -25.83 -8.56 -30.55
C PRO A 67 -24.52 -8.76 -29.77
N LEU A 68 -23.61 -9.62 -30.25
CA LEU A 68 -22.32 -9.86 -29.60
C LEU A 68 -21.42 -8.63 -29.63
N ILE A 69 -21.33 -7.99 -30.79
CA ILE A 69 -20.55 -6.75 -30.96
C ILE A 69 -21.09 -5.67 -30.03
N VAL A 70 -22.41 -5.55 -29.90
CA VAL A 70 -23.03 -4.54 -29.03
C VAL A 70 -22.72 -4.82 -27.56
N VAL A 71 -22.88 -6.06 -27.10
CA VAL A 71 -22.61 -6.42 -25.69
C VAL A 71 -21.12 -6.25 -25.35
N VAL A 72 -20.22 -6.79 -26.18
CA VAL A 72 -18.77 -6.66 -25.98
C VAL A 72 -18.32 -5.21 -26.07
N GLY A 73 -18.87 -4.44 -27.02
CA GLY A 73 -18.57 -3.01 -27.14
C GLY A 73 -19.02 -2.23 -25.90
N ALA A 74 -20.22 -2.51 -25.39
CA ALA A 74 -20.72 -1.87 -24.18
C ALA A 74 -19.90 -2.22 -22.93
N THR A 75 -19.46 -3.48 -22.78
CA THR A 75 -18.59 -3.88 -21.67
C THR A 75 -17.22 -3.23 -21.76
N MET A 76 -16.59 -3.21 -22.94
CA MET A 76 -15.30 -2.55 -23.14
C MET A 76 -15.36 -1.05 -22.84
N VAL A 77 -16.44 -0.37 -23.22
CA VAL A 77 -16.65 1.05 -22.90
C VAL A 77 -16.82 1.24 -21.39
N LYS A 78 -17.64 0.42 -20.73
CA LYS A 78 -17.85 0.49 -19.28
C LYS A 78 -16.54 0.27 -18.52
N GLU A 79 -15.80 -0.79 -18.84
CA GLU A 79 -14.52 -1.12 -18.22
C GLU A 79 -13.50 0.01 -18.45
N GLY A 80 -13.45 0.58 -19.66
CA GLY A 80 -12.58 1.72 -19.96
C GLY A 80 -12.88 2.96 -19.11
N ILE A 81 -14.16 3.26 -18.87
CA ILE A 81 -14.56 4.38 -17.99
C ILE A 81 -14.18 4.10 -16.53
N GLU A 82 -14.42 2.89 -16.04
CA GLU A 82 -14.10 2.49 -14.67
C GLU A 82 -12.59 2.53 -14.42
N ASP A 83 -11.79 2.00 -15.34
CA ASP A 83 -10.34 2.01 -15.25
C ASP A 83 -9.75 3.42 -15.35
N TRP A 84 -10.35 4.30 -16.17
CA TRP A 84 -9.96 5.71 -16.18
C TRP A 84 -10.20 6.36 -14.81
N LYS A 85 -11.37 6.11 -14.21
CA LYS A 85 -11.72 6.67 -12.89
C LYS A 85 -10.76 6.16 -11.81
N ARG A 86 -10.41 4.87 -11.81
CA ARG A 86 -9.41 4.30 -10.88
C ARG A 86 -8.05 4.97 -11.06
N THR A 87 -7.63 5.18 -12.30
CA THR A 87 -6.35 5.84 -12.59
C THR A 87 -6.32 7.28 -12.02
N GLN A 88 -7.43 8.02 -12.13
CA GLN A 88 -7.51 9.36 -11.52
C GLN A 88 -7.39 9.31 -10.00
N GLN A 89 -8.04 8.35 -9.35
CA GLN A 89 -7.96 8.16 -7.90
C GLN A 89 -6.53 7.82 -7.46
N ASP A 90 -5.84 6.93 -8.18
CA ASP A 90 -4.44 6.59 -7.91
C ASP A 90 -3.52 7.81 -8.05
N ILE A 91 -3.71 8.61 -9.10
CA ILE A 91 -2.93 9.84 -9.31
C ILE A 91 -3.15 10.82 -8.15
N GLU A 92 -4.39 10.98 -7.69
CA GLU A 92 -4.70 11.86 -6.56
C GLU A 92 -4.02 11.36 -5.27
N MET A 93 -4.13 10.07 -4.96
CA MET A 93 -3.53 9.49 -3.76
C MET A 93 -1.99 9.59 -3.77
N ASN A 94 -1.35 9.29 -4.90
CA ASN A 94 0.12 9.33 -5.00
C ASN A 94 0.71 10.74 -4.96
N ASN A 95 -0.10 11.76 -5.30
CA ASN A 95 0.31 13.16 -5.23
C ASN A 95 0.04 13.80 -3.85
N ARG A 96 -0.56 13.06 -2.91
CA ARG A 96 -0.64 13.50 -1.51
C ARG A 96 0.76 13.69 -0.95
N LYS A 97 0.86 14.64 -0.01
CA LYS A 97 2.13 15.00 0.64
C LYS A 97 2.14 14.48 2.07
N THR A 98 3.29 13.99 2.49
CA THR A 98 3.59 13.70 3.90
C THR A 98 4.87 14.42 4.30
N ARG A 99 5.24 14.35 5.58
CA ARG A 99 6.47 14.96 6.11
C ARG A 99 7.46 13.86 6.42
N VAL A 100 8.66 13.95 5.87
CA VAL A 100 9.73 12.94 5.98
C VAL A 100 10.94 13.56 6.64
N HIS A 101 11.54 12.85 7.57
CA HIS A 101 12.77 13.24 8.25
C HIS A 101 13.96 13.23 7.26
N GLN A 102 14.77 14.30 7.25
CA GLN A 102 15.92 14.41 6.35
C GLN A 102 17.26 13.96 6.98
N GLY A 103 17.26 13.57 8.26
CA GLY A 103 18.46 13.17 9.01
C GLY A 103 19.19 14.32 9.70
N ASP A 104 18.75 15.57 9.49
CA ASP A 104 19.31 16.78 10.10
C ASP A 104 18.48 17.28 11.30
N GLY A 105 17.50 16.50 11.77
CA GLY A 105 16.53 16.96 12.77
C GLY A 105 15.29 17.64 12.19
N THR A 106 15.19 17.80 10.87
CA THR A 106 14.07 18.50 10.23
C THR A 106 13.17 17.56 9.42
N PHE A 107 11.89 17.94 9.35
CA PHE A 107 10.89 17.24 8.55
C PHE A 107 10.52 18.05 7.32
N LYS A 108 10.73 17.48 6.14
CA LYS A 108 10.41 18.12 4.85
C LYS A 108 9.19 17.49 4.20
N SER A 109 8.35 18.32 3.59
CA SER A 109 7.20 17.83 2.82
C SER A 109 7.66 17.10 1.56
N THR A 110 7.22 15.85 1.41
CA THR A 110 7.57 14.94 0.31
C THR A 110 6.29 14.24 -0.17
N GLY A 111 6.17 14.01 -1.47
CA GLY A 111 5.03 13.28 -2.04
C GLY A 111 5.07 11.79 -1.67
N TRP A 112 3.91 11.15 -1.54
CA TRP A 112 3.80 9.74 -1.19
C TRP A 112 4.58 8.83 -2.14
N LYS A 113 4.57 9.15 -3.44
CA LYS A 113 5.34 8.45 -4.48
C LYS A 113 6.87 8.40 -4.26
N ASN A 114 7.42 9.27 -3.43
CA ASN A 114 8.86 9.38 -3.19
C ASN A 114 9.31 8.70 -1.89
N LEU A 115 8.38 8.13 -1.10
CA LEU A 115 8.69 7.47 0.15
C LEU A 115 9.45 6.17 -0.07
N ARG A 116 10.40 5.90 0.81
CA ARG A 116 11.25 4.71 0.79
C ARG A 116 11.22 4.01 2.15
N VAL A 117 11.58 2.74 2.11
CA VAL A 117 11.77 1.92 3.30
C VAL A 117 12.88 2.51 4.17
N GLY A 118 12.60 2.70 5.45
CA GLY A 118 13.50 3.31 6.43
C GLY A 118 13.27 4.81 6.65
N ASP A 119 12.40 5.45 5.86
CA ASP A 119 12.05 6.86 6.01
C ASP A 119 11.21 7.07 7.28
N ILE A 120 11.63 7.97 8.17
CA ILE A 120 10.78 8.42 9.29
C ILE A 120 9.76 9.42 8.74
N VAL A 121 8.47 9.12 8.90
CA VAL A 121 7.37 9.97 8.47
C VAL A 121 6.62 10.56 9.66
N LYS A 122 6.16 11.80 9.51
CA LYS A 122 5.40 12.53 10.51
C LYS A 122 4.00 12.80 9.99
N VAL A 123 3.02 12.12 10.55
CA VAL A 123 1.61 12.21 10.15
C VAL A 123 0.86 13.05 11.18
N LYS A 124 0.05 14.00 10.72
CA LYS A 124 -0.80 14.83 11.60
C LYS A 124 -2.16 14.17 11.78
N LYS A 125 -2.89 14.67 12.77
CA LYS A 125 -4.32 14.45 12.90
C LYS A 125 -5.03 14.71 11.57
N ASP A 126 -6.00 13.86 11.27
CA ASP A 126 -6.87 13.89 10.10
C ASP A 126 -6.16 13.61 8.76
N GLU A 127 -4.92 13.10 8.79
CA GLU A 127 -4.19 12.63 7.61
C GLU A 127 -4.22 11.10 7.50
N TYR A 128 -4.23 10.60 6.27
CA TYR A 128 -4.10 9.17 5.96
C TYR A 128 -2.65 8.71 6.04
N PHE A 129 -2.44 7.45 6.41
CA PHE A 129 -1.11 6.86 6.37
C PHE A 129 -0.71 6.51 4.93
N PRO A 130 0.47 6.97 4.46
CA PRO A 130 0.93 6.74 3.09
C PRO A 130 1.33 5.29 2.78
N ALA A 131 1.65 4.51 3.81
CA ALA A 131 2.16 3.15 3.71
C ALA A 131 1.84 2.40 5.01
N ASP A 132 2.29 1.15 5.11
CA ASP A 132 2.34 0.44 6.39
C ASP A 132 3.53 0.93 7.20
N LEU A 133 3.28 1.16 8.48
CA LEU A 133 4.01 2.11 9.28
C LEU A 133 4.13 1.60 10.71
N LEU A 134 5.32 1.70 11.31
CA LEU A 134 5.51 1.37 12.72
C LEU A 134 5.37 2.61 13.59
N LEU A 135 4.47 2.54 14.58
CA LEU A 135 4.28 3.60 15.55
C LEU A 135 5.48 3.69 16.51
N LEU A 136 6.32 4.71 16.34
CA LEU A 136 7.43 4.99 17.25
C LEU A 136 6.99 5.82 18.45
N SER A 137 6.30 6.94 18.19
CA SER A 137 5.80 7.79 19.26
C SER A 137 4.55 8.53 18.81
N SER A 138 3.76 8.91 19.81
CA SER A 138 2.60 9.77 19.65
C SER A 138 2.76 10.95 20.60
N THR A 139 2.27 12.13 20.22
CA THR A 139 2.23 13.27 21.14
C THR A 139 1.07 13.19 22.15
N PHE A 140 0.31 12.10 22.14
CA PHE A 140 -0.78 11.84 23.07
C PHE A 140 -0.28 10.92 24.21
N ASP A 141 -0.92 11.02 25.37
CA ASP A 141 -0.52 10.35 26.62
C ASP A 141 -0.14 8.87 26.40
N ASP A 142 0.94 8.45 27.05
CA ASP A 142 1.52 7.09 26.99
C ASP A 142 1.81 6.56 25.57
N GLY A 143 2.02 7.47 24.60
CA GLY A 143 2.34 7.09 23.23
C GLY A 143 1.17 6.44 22.49
N ILE A 144 -0.06 6.68 22.92
CA ILE A 144 -1.27 6.11 22.30
C ILE A 144 -1.65 6.88 21.02
N CYS A 145 -2.13 6.18 20.01
CA CYS A 145 -2.67 6.72 18.77
C CYS A 145 -4.04 6.09 18.48
N TYR A 146 -5.01 6.91 18.07
CA TYR A 146 -6.31 6.42 17.63
C TYR A 146 -6.36 6.44 16.10
N VAL A 147 -6.71 5.28 15.55
CA VAL A 147 -6.76 5.04 14.11
C VAL A 147 -8.17 4.68 13.70
N GLU A 148 -8.64 5.31 12.64
CA GLU A 148 -9.88 4.94 11.96
C GLU A 148 -9.55 4.00 10.79
N THR A 149 -10.19 2.83 10.79
CA THR A 149 -9.98 1.77 9.79
C THR A 149 -11.17 1.56 8.86
N MET A 150 -12.12 2.51 8.80
CA MET A 150 -13.33 2.39 7.98
C MET A 150 -13.04 2.04 6.51
N ASN A 151 -11.89 2.48 5.97
CA ASN A 151 -11.48 2.17 4.60
C ASN A 151 -10.95 0.73 4.40
N LEU A 152 -10.58 0.02 5.47
CA LEU A 152 -9.95 -1.30 5.42
C LEU A 152 -10.94 -2.42 5.77
N ASP A 153 -11.65 -2.27 6.88
CA ASP A 153 -12.55 -3.30 7.43
C ASP A 153 -14.01 -2.83 7.54
N GLY A 154 -14.30 -1.57 7.20
CA GLY A 154 -15.64 -1.00 7.33
C GLY A 154 -16.07 -0.72 8.77
N GLU A 155 -15.19 -0.92 9.76
CA GLU A 155 -15.49 -0.61 11.14
C GLU A 155 -15.43 0.89 11.39
N THR A 156 -16.46 1.44 12.04
CA THR A 156 -16.53 2.87 12.41
C THR A 156 -15.84 3.17 13.75
N ASN A 157 -15.46 2.12 14.48
CA ASN A 157 -14.82 2.26 15.78
C ASN A 157 -13.36 2.69 15.63
N LEU A 158 -12.93 3.57 16.53
CA LEU A 158 -11.52 3.94 16.62
C LEU A 158 -10.72 2.79 17.24
N LYS A 159 -9.72 2.32 16.53
CA LYS A 159 -8.76 1.33 17.03
C LYS A 159 -7.66 2.02 17.80
N LEU A 160 -7.39 1.55 19.01
CA LEU A 160 -6.28 2.00 19.83
C LEU A 160 -5.00 1.30 19.35
N LYS A 161 -3.98 2.11 19.03
CA LYS A 161 -2.62 1.69 18.72
C LYS A 161 -1.70 2.32 19.75
N GLN A 162 -0.65 1.62 20.15
CA GLN A 162 0.27 2.11 21.19
C GLN A 162 1.68 2.19 20.62
N ALA A 163 2.49 3.13 21.06
CA ALA A 163 3.92 3.14 20.78
C ALA A 163 4.65 2.12 21.65
N LEU A 164 5.91 1.84 21.31
CA LEU A 164 6.79 1.14 22.23
C LEU A 164 7.24 2.09 23.35
N GLU A 165 7.24 1.61 24.59
CA GLU A 165 7.65 2.41 25.75
C GLU A 165 9.07 2.98 25.58
N ALA A 166 9.97 2.20 24.99
CA ALA A 166 11.34 2.60 24.68
C ALA A 166 11.45 3.74 23.65
N THR A 167 10.40 4.02 22.88
CA THR A 167 10.39 5.09 21.87
C THR A 167 9.33 6.16 22.14
N ALA A 168 8.44 5.92 23.11
CA ALA A 168 7.30 6.76 23.41
C ALA A 168 7.70 8.19 23.82
N PHE A 169 8.85 8.37 24.49
CA PHE A 169 9.34 9.66 24.94
C PHE A 169 9.80 10.61 23.81
N MET A 170 9.95 10.11 22.57
CA MET A 170 10.45 10.89 21.43
C MET A 170 9.38 11.80 20.82
N HIS A 171 8.98 12.87 21.53
CA HIS A 171 7.94 13.79 21.06
C HIS A 171 8.46 14.95 20.19
N GLU A 172 9.75 15.24 20.28
CA GLU A 172 10.41 16.34 19.56
C GLU A 172 11.11 15.86 18.29
N ASP A 173 11.16 16.73 17.29
CA ASP A 173 11.79 16.45 15.98
C ASP A 173 13.31 16.22 16.12
N SER A 174 13.92 16.81 17.16
CA SER A 174 15.34 16.69 17.52
C SER A 174 15.75 15.27 17.89
N HIS A 175 14.91 14.52 18.60
CA HIS A 175 15.21 13.15 19.06
C HIS A 175 15.42 12.17 17.90
N TYR A 176 14.86 12.45 16.73
CA TYR A 176 14.99 11.60 15.54
C TYR A 176 16.32 11.74 14.81
N ARG A 177 17.13 12.77 15.14
CA ARG A 177 18.40 13.05 14.46
C ARG A 177 19.41 11.92 14.62
N ASP A 178 19.52 11.38 15.83
CA ASP A 178 20.47 10.30 16.16
C ASP A 178 19.78 8.95 16.32
N PHE A 179 18.47 8.87 16.02
CA PHE A 179 17.69 7.65 16.13
C PHE A 179 18.18 6.59 15.14
N LYS A 180 18.60 5.44 15.69
CA LYS A 180 19.00 4.27 14.93
C LYS A 180 18.34 3.05 15.53
N ALA A 181 17.57 2.36 14.72
CA ALA A 181 16.97 1.09 15.08
C ALA A 181 17.00 0.15 13.87
N LEU A 182 17.05 -1.15 14.14
CA LEU A 182 16.93 -2.20 13.13
C LEU A 182 15.64 -2.96 13.37
N ILE A 183 14.84 -3.13 12.32
CA ILE A 183 13.59 -3.89 12.40
C ILE A 183 13.72 -5.16 11.58
N LYS A 184 13.35 -6.27 12.21
CA LYS A 184 13.20 -7.57 11.57
C LYS A 184 11.74 -7.96 11.69
N CYS A 185 11.08 -8.29 10.59
CA CYS A 185 9.69 -8.73 10.60
C CYS A 185 9.46 -9.81 9.53
N GLU A 186 8.29 -10.45 9.61
CA GLU A 186 7.85 -11.44 8.64
C GLU A 186 7.62 -10.84 7.24
N ASP A 187 7.53 -11.72 6.23
CA ASP A 187 7.20 -11.32 4.87
C ASP A 187 5.79 -10.69 4.79
N PRO A 188 5.55 -9.78 3.81
CA PRO A 188 4.23 -9.18 3.62
C PRO A 188 3.13 -10.23 3.56
N ASN A 189 2.15 -10.10 4.44
CA ASN A 189 1.03 -11.02 4.58
C ASN A 189 -0.30 -10.28 4.38
N THR A 190 -1.32 -10.97 3.89
CA THR A 190 -2.67 -10.41 3.66
C THR A 190 -3.51 -10.34 4.94
N ASN A 191 -3.08 -11.02 6.02
CA ASN A 191 -3.79 -11.00 7.29
C ASN A 191 -3.50 -9.68 8.05
N LEU A 192 -4.49 -8.78 8.06
CA LEU A 192 -4.42 -7.46 8.73
C LEU A 192 -4.21 -7.54 10.25
N TYR A 193 -4.46 -8.71 10.86
CA TYR A 193 -4.39 -8.92 12.31
C TYR A 193 -3.16 -9.72 12.75
N SER A 194 -2.35 -10.21 11.80
CA SER A 194 -1.09 -10.90 12.07
C SER A 194 0.07 -9.99 11.72
N PHE A 195 0.95 -9.77 12.69
CA PHE A 195 2.21 -9.07 12.48
C PHE A 195 3.20 -9.56 13.52
N VAL A 196 4.29 -10.17 13.07
CA VAL A 196 5.40 -10.61 13.92
C VAL A 196 6.67 -9.88 13.50
N GLY A 197 7.27 -9.19 14.46
CA GLY A 197 8.55 -8.54 14.26
C GLY A 197 9.32 -8.29 15.55
N THR A 198 10.53 -7.77 15.41
CA THR A 198 11.43 -7.42 16.49
C THR A 198 12.15 -6.13 16.12
N LEU A 199 12.10 -5.16 17.02
CA LEU A 199 12.87 -3.92 16.96
C LEU A 199 14.12 -4.09 17.81
N ASP A 200 15.29 -3.94 17.20
CA ASP A 200 16.57 -3.80 17.86
C ASP A 200 16.87 -2.30 18.02
N PHE A 201 16.78 -1.81 19.25
CA PHE A 201 16.98 -0.42 19.63
C PHE A 201 17.83 -0.34 20.89
N GLU A 202 18.89 0.47 20.86
CA GLU A 202 19.83 0.62 21.99
C GLU A 202 20.36 -0.71 22.56
N GLN A 203 20.65 -1.68 21.69
CA GLN A 203 21.11 -3.04 22.04
C GLN A 203 20.07 -3.90 22.78
N ASN A 204 18.81 -3.44 22.83
CA ASN A 204 17.69 -4.19 23.39
C ASN A 204 16.74 -4.64 22.28
N LEU A 205 16.22 -5.86 22.43
CA LEU A 205 15.26 -6.45 21.50
C LEU A 205 13.85 -6.30 22.05
N TYR A 206 12.99 -5.64 21.28
CA TYR A 206 11.60 -5.41 21.62
C TYR A 206 10.68 -6.15 20.63
N PRO A 207 9.78 -7.03 21.10
CA PRO A 207 8.83 -7.69 20.24
C PRO A 207 7.82 -6.68 19.69
N LEU A 208 7.51 -6.80 18.39
CA LEU A 208 6.49 -6.00 17.73
C LEU A 208 5.23 -6.83 17.52
N SER A 209 4.09 -6.22 17.83
CA SER A 209 2.76 -6.81 17.68
C SER A 209 1.90 -5.95 16.75
N PRO A 210 0.76 -6.47 16.25
CA PRO A 210 -0.16 -5.72 15.38
C PRO A 210 -0.68 -4.41 16.01
N GLN A 211 -0.63 -4.27 17.32
CA GLN A 211 -1.01 -3.06 18.05
C GLN A 211 -0.05 -1.87 17.78
N ARG A 212 1.15 -2.15 17.27
CA ARG A 212 2.19 -1.16 16.94
C ARG A 212 2.20 -0.79 15.46
N LEU A 213 1.47 -1.55 14.63
CA LEU A 213 1.40 -1.35 13.18
C LEU A 213 0.24 -0.43 12.81
N LEU A 214 0.52 0.56 11.98
CA LEU A 214 -0.41 1.48 11.36
C LEU A 214 -0.49 1.10 9.88
N LEU A 215 -1.68 0.73 9.42
CA LEU A 215 -1.87 0.22 8.06
C LEU A 215 -2.11 1.37 7.09
N ARG A 216 -1.67 1.19 5.84
CA ARG A 216 -2.00 2.10 4.75
C ARG A 216 -3.52 2.32 4.65
N ASP A 217 -3.93 3.51 4.20
CA ASP A 217 -5.33 3.91 4.00
C ASP A 217 -6.19 4.02 5.27
N SER A 218 -5.65 3.66 6.44
CA SER A 218 -6.21 4.08 7.73
C SER A 218 -5.86 5.54 8.03
N LYS A 219 -6.68 6.18 8.88
CA LYS A 219 -6.61 7.62 9.15
C LYS A 219 -6.25 7.89 10.60
N ALA A 220 -5.29 8.80 10.81
CA ALA A 220 -4.94 9.27 12.15
C ALA A 220 -6.05 10.20 12.67
N GLN A 221 -6.76 9.81 13.74
CA GLN A 221 -7.88 10.60 14.28
C GLN A 221 -7.47 11.53 15.43
N LYS A 222 -6.39 11.22 16.14
CA LYS A 222 -5.91 12.06 17.26
C LYS A 222 -4.41 12.36 17.17
N TYR A 223 -4.09 13.66 17.26
CA TYR A 223 -2.76 14.28 17.46
C TYR A 223 -1.65 13.93 16.44
N ARG A 224 -0.42 14.40 16.69
CA ARG A 224 0.76 14.22 15.81
C ARG A 224 1.40 12.87 16.13
N VAL A 225 1.67 12.11 15.09
CA VAL A 225 2.25 10.77 15.19
C VAL A 225 3.60 10.79 14.47
N TYR A 226 4.64 10.38 15.18
CA TYR A 226 5.95 10.13 14.58
C TYR A 226 6.06 8.64 14.32
N ILE A 227 6.37 8.34 13.08
CA ILE A 227 6.21 7.02 12.56
C ILE A 227 7.48 6.66 11.83
N TRP A 228 7.98 5.46 12.07
CA TRP A 228 9.00 4.90 11.22
C TRP A 228 8.33 4.21 10.05
N GLY A 229 8.62 4.68 8.83
CA GLY A 229 8.25 3.98 7.63
C GLY A 229 9.25 2.86 7.37
N SER A 230 8.75 1.63 7.29
CA SER A 230 9.54 0.53 6.78
C SER A 230 8.68 -0.53 6.16
N TYR A 231 9.13 -1.05 5.01
CA TYR A 231 9.01 -2.47 4.77
C TYR A 231 10.34 -3.06 4.26
N LEU A 232 11.01 -3.75 5.19
CA LEU A 232 11.99 -4.83 5.04
C LEU A 232 13.09 -4.72 3.97
N HIS A 233 14.29 -4.42 4.46
CA HIS A 233 15.51 -4.91 3.85
C HIS A 233 15.71 -6.37 4.27
N TRP A 234 15.81 -7.29 3.31
CA TRP A 234 16.29 -8.65 3.54
C TRP A 234 17.82 -8.67 3.37
N THR A 235 18.51 -9.41 4.25
CA THR A 235 19.87 -9.91 4.02
C THR A 235 19.81 -11.36 3.58
#